data_AF-A0A7J7K603-F1
#
_entry.id   AF-A0A7J7K603-F1
#
_cell.length_a   1.000
_cell.length_b   1.000
_cell.length_c   1.000
_cell.angle_alpha   90.00
_cell.angle_beta   90.00
_cell.angle_gamma   90.00
#
_symmetry.space_group_name_H-M   'P 1'
#
loop_
_entity.id
_entity.type
_entity.pdbx_description
1 polymer ?
#
loop_
_entity_poly.entity_id
_entity_poly.type
_entity_poly.pdbx_seq_one_letter_code
_entity_poly.pdbx_strand_id
1 'polypeptide(L)'
;MAGLCRQAACALQAPLTATTPKALLSRGQPCCSTLLTSRRNKSDLTAYKRGRGGRSSFSGIVATVFGASGFLGRYVVNQLGKIGAQVVIPYRCPEYDVDHLKLMGDLGQILFTPFYLRDEASIRKAMKYSNVVINLVGREWETKNFTFDDVHVAGAELIARVAAEQRVEKLIHLSAINASDPQYTLWNKASQFTVSKGKGEQAVRDHFPEAVIMRPSDMWGDEDRYLNYYASHYRRHFNSFPLWQKGENTIKQPVDEASSDILTGCPTLEDLGVKPAPLEPAARYLLKVHRDSPEYEDS
;
A
#
# COMPACT_ATOMS: atom_id res chain seq x y z
N MET A 1 74.57 9.02 0.11
CA MET A 1 74.82 7.87 0.99
C MET A 1 74.06 6.67 0.46
N ALA A 2 74.80 5.79 -0.21
CA ALA A 2 74.31 4.58 -0.88
C ALA A 2 74.49 3.33 0.02
N GLY A 3 73.75 2.27 -0.26
CA GLY A 3 74.10 0.89 0.11
C GLY A 3 72.90 0.07 0.63
N LEU A 4 72.38 -0.88 -0.17
CA LEU A 4 72.75 -2.32 -0.20
C LEU A 4 72.05 -3.09 0.94
N CYS A 5 71.03 -3.94 0.76
CA CYS A 5 70.87 -5.16 -0.05
C CYS A 5 71.97 -6.22 0.18
N ARG A 6 71.54 -7.43 0.60
CA ARG A 6 72.16 -8.79 0.63
C ARG A 6 71.81 -9.47 1.98
N GLN A 7 71.51 -10.76 2.12
CA GLN A 7 71.61 -11.96 1.28
C GLN A 7 70.90 -13.14 1.99
N ALA A 8 70.36 -14.09 1.19
CA ALA A 8 70.48 -15.57 1.24
C ALA A 8 70.33 -16.33 2.61
N ALA A 9 69.89 -17.59 2.74
CA ALA A 9 69.66 -18.77 1.88
C ALA A 9 68.71 -19.72 2.68
N CYS A 10 67.72 -20.38 2.09
CA CYS A 10 67.74 -21.72 1.46
C CYS A 10 68.06 -22.91 2.39
N ALA A 11 67.25 -23.99 2.25
CA ALA A 11 67.49 -25.38 2.65
C ALA A 11 67.07 -25.73 4.11
N LEU A 12 66.38 -26.82 4.48
CA LEU A 12 66.10 -28.14 3.93
C LEU A 12 64.90 -28.80 4.65
N GLN A 13 64.14 -29.62 3.91
CA GLN A 13 63.57 -30.95 4.24
C GLN A 13 62.74 -31.22 5.53
N ALA A 14 61.55 -31.78 5.29
CA ALA A 14 60.69 -32.60 6.17
C ALA A 14 61.35 -33.99 6.48
N PRO A 15 60.74 -35.03 7.12
CA PRO A 15 59.38 -35.19 7.68
C PRO A 15 59.28 -36.06 8.99
N LEU A 16 58.05 -36.40 9.43
CA LEU A 16 57.62 -37.52 10.32
C LEU A 16 58.13 -37.49 11.79
N THR A 17 57.27 -37.57 12.81
CA THR A 17 56.70 -38.83 13.31
C THR A 17 55.44 -38.63 14.15
N ALA A 18 54.55 -39.63 14.07
CA ALA A 18 53.34 -39.78 14.86
C ALA A 18 53.64 -40.42 16.22
N THR A 19 53.02 -39.93 17.30
CA THR A 19 52.63 -40.75 18.46
C THR A 19 51.42 -40.14 19.16
N THR A 20 50.31 -40.88 19.15
CA THR A 20 49.14 -40.69 20.00
C THR A 20 49.46 -40.85 21.48
N PRO A 21 48.62 -40.30 22.38
CA PRO A 21 48.08 -41.18 23.42
C PRO A 21 46.54 -41.15 23.50
N LYS A 22 46.03 -42.33 23.88
CA LYS A 22 44.63 -42.67 24.09
C LYS A 22 44.05 -41.98 25.34
N ALA A 23 42.79 -41.57 25.17
CA ALA A 23 41.65 -41.69 26.08
C ALA A 23 41.72 -41.07 27.49
N LEU A 24 40.81 -40.11 27.70
CA LEU A 24 40.05 -40.01 28.95
C LEU A 24 38.60 -39.60 28.60
N LEU A 25 37.68 -40.53 28.83
CA LEU A 25 36.24 -40.28 28.86
C LEU A 25 35.91 -39.38 30.06
N SER A 26 35.18 -38.30 29.83
CA SER A 26 34.28 -37.74 30.84
C SER A 26 33.07 -37.07 30.20
N ARG A 27 31.94 -37.79 30.35
CA ARG A 27 30.62 -37.31 30.77
C ARG A 27 30.11 -35.96 30.24
N GLY A 28 29.03 -36.04 29.46
CA GLY A 28 27.88 -35.14 29.59
C GLY A 28 27.83 -33.98 28.60
N GLN A 29 27.31 -34.23 27.40
CA GLN A 29 26.74 -33.17 26.56
C GLN A 29 25.22 -33.33 26.53
N PRO A 30 24.43 -32.32 26.93
CA PRO A 30 23.00 -32.35 26.67
C PRO A 30 22.78 -32.28 25.16
N CYS A 31 21.94 -33.21 24.71
CA CYS A 31 21.27 -33.24 23.43
C CYS A 31 21.04 -31.82 22.89
N CYS A 32 21.75 -31.56 21.79
CA CYS A 32 21.57 -30.41 20.92
C CYS A 32 20.07 -30.18 20.70
N SER A 33 19.49 -29.19 21.38
CA SER A 33 18.25 -28.57 20.98
C SER A 33 18.56 -27.71 19.75
N THR A 34 18.83 -28.39 18.64
CA THR A 34 18.78 -27.76 17.34
C THR A 34 17.33 -27.33 17.18
N LEU A 35 17.06 -26.06 17.46
CA LEU A 35 15.86 -25.38 17.05
C LEU A 35 15.76 -25.60 15.55
N LEU A 36 14.94 -26.58 15.17
CA LEU A 36 14.33 -26.67 13.86
C LEU A 36 13.52 -25.39 13.69
N THR A 37 14.20 -24.32 13.30
CA THR A 37 13.56 -23.29 12.48
C THR A 37 13.21 -24.02 11.21
N SER A 38 12.03 -24.63 11.22
CA SER A 38 11.36 -25.13 10.02
C SER A 38 11.44 -24.00 9.03
N ARG A 39 12.36 -24.11 8.06
CA ARG A 39 12.25 -23.41 6.79
C ARG A 39 10.92 -23.91 6.24
N ARG A 40 9.83 -23.21 6.55
CA ARG A 40 8.59 -23.35 5.80
C ARG A 40 8.97 -22.86 4.41
N ASN A 41 9.33 -23.81 3.55
CA ASN A 41 9.26 -23.61 2.13
C ASN A 41 7.80 -23.21 1.87
N LYS A 42 7.55 -21.91 1.69
CA LYS A 42 6.27 -21.45 1.15
C LYS A 42 6.15 -22.19 -0.17
N SER A 43 5.22 -23.13 -0.26
CA SER A 43 4.87 -23.76 -1.52
C SER A 43 4.52 -22.64 -2.49
N ASP A 44 5.10 -22.62 -3.70
CA ASP A 44 4.71 -21.67 -4.74
C ASP A 44 3.21 -21.78 -5.00
N LEU A 45 2.42 -20.91 -4.37
CA LEU A 45 0.96 -20.98 -4.43
C LEU A 45 0.44 -20.68 -5.84
N THR A 46 1.23 -19.94 -6.61
CA THR A 46 1.09 -19.70 -8.05
C THR A 46 1.08 -21.00 -8.86
N ALA A 47 1.82 -22.04 -8.45
CA ALA A 47 1.82 -23.34 -9.11
C ALA A 47 0.48 -24.09 -8.97
N TYR A 48 -0.32 -23.77 -7.96
CA TYR A 48 -1.62 -24.38 -7.73
C TYR A 48 -2.77 -23.73 -8.50
N LYS A 49 -2.50 -22.79 -9.41
CA LYS A 49 -3.54 -22.13 -10.20
C LYS A 49 -4.42 -23.17 -10.92
N ARG A 50 -5.73 -23.14 -10.65
CA ARG A 50 -6.73 -24.09 -11.17
C ARG A 50 -7.95 -23.35 -11.71
N GLY A 51 -8.49 -23.83 -12.82
CA GLY A 51 -9.71 -23.31 -13.45
C GLY A 51 -9.45 -22.36 -14.61
N ARG A 52 -10.53 -21.95 -15.28
CA ARG A 52 -10.50 -21.10 -16.48
C ARG A 52 -10.34 -19.60 -16.18
N GLY A 53 -10.07 -19.24 -14.93
CA GLY A 53 -10.24 -17.89 -14.41
C GLY A 53 -11.70 -17.61 -14.03
N GLY A 54 -11.92 -16.70 -13.09
CA GLY A 54 -13.25 -16.35 -12.60
C GLY A 54 -13.42 -16.60 -11.10
N ARG A 55 -14.62 -16.28 -10.59
CA ARG A 55 -14.95 -16.23 -9.15
C ARG A 55 -14.65 -17.54 -8.39
N SER A 56 -14.96 -18.68 -9.00
CA SER A 56 -14.77 -20.01 -8.39
C SER A 56 -13.45 -20.69 -8.81
N SER A 57 -12.60 -19.97 -9.54
CA SER A 57 -11.25 -20.47 -9.86
C SER A 57 -10.30 -20.25 -8.69
N PHE A 58 -9.17 -20.96 -8.66
CA PHE A 58 -8.12 -20.70 -7.68
C PHE A 58 -6.94 -20.08 -8.39
N SER A 59 -6.64 -18.82 -8.08
CA SER A 59 -5.56 -18.06 -8.73
C SER A 59 -4.18 -18.32 -8.13
N GLY A 60 -4.10 -18.92 -6.95
CA GLY A 60 -2.84 -19.04 -6.18
C GLY A 60 -2.46 -17.78 -5.42
N ILE A 61 -3.29 -16.73 -5.49
CA ILE A 61 -3.07 -15.47 -4.79
C ILE A 61 -3.79 -15.52 -3.43
N VAL A 62 -3.02 -15.36 -2.36
CA VAL A 62 -3.54 -15.09 -1.01
C VAL A 62 -3.15 -13.66 -0.65
N ALA A 63 -4.15 -12.77 -0.60
CA ALA A 63 -3.96 -11.35 -0.41
C ALA A 63 -4.51 -10.89 0.94
N THR A 64 -3.71 -10.16 1.72
CA THR A 64 -4.21 -9.38 2.86
C THR A 64 -4.45 -7.95 2.45
N VAL A 65 -5.67 -7.45 2.61
CA VAL A 65 -6.04 -6.08 2.25
C VAL A 65 -6.33 -5.26 3.50
N PHE A 66 -5.35 -4.48 3.94
CA PHE A 66 -5.56 -3.52 5.02
C PHE A 66 -6.36 -2.33 4.50
N GLY A 67 -7.37 -1.88 5.27
CA GLY A 67 -8.25 -0.79 4.85
C GLY A 67 -9.35 -1.20 3.89
N ALA A 68 -9.68 -2.50 3.79
CA ALA A 68 -10.72 -3.02 2.91
C ALA A 68 -12.13 -2.45 3.18
N SER A 69 -12.40 -1.99 4.41
CA SER A 69 -13.68 -1.40 4.79
C SER A 69 -13.91 0.01 4.23
N GLY A 70 -12.86 0.65 3.71
CA GLY A 70 -12.97 1.96 3.07
C GLY A 70 -13.38 1.85 1.61
N PHE A 71 -13.70 3.01 1.03
CA PHE A 71 -14.05 3.22 -0.38
C PHE A 71 -13.28 2.33 -1.38
N LEU A 72 -11.98 2.57 -1.55
CA LEU A 72 -11.15 1.84 -2.52
C LEU A 72 -11.04 0.34 -2.19
N GLY A 73 -11.10 -0.01 -0.91
CA GLY A 73 -10.97 -1.38 -0.43
C GLY A 73 -12.03 -2.31 -1.01
N ARG A 74 -13.27 -1.82 -1.16
CA ARG A 74 -14.40 -2.59 -1.69
C ARG A 74 -14.16 -3.01 -3.14
N TYR A 75 -13.66 -2.09 -3.96
CA TYR A 75 -13.35 -2.33 -5.37
C TYR A 75 -12.16 -3.29 -5.53
N VAL A 76 -11.10 -3.12 -4.73
CA VAL A 76 -9.94 -4.03 -4.71
C VAL A 76 -10.38 -5.46 -4.37
N VAL A 77 -11.17 -5.63 -3.30
CA VAL A 77 -11.66 -6.94 -2.87
C VAL A 77 -12.58 -7.56 -3.93
N ASN A 78 -13.44 -6.77 -4.58
CA ASN A 78 -14.30 -7.25 -5.66
C ASN A 78 -13.48 -7.78 -6.86
N GLN A 79 -12.43 -7.06 -7.28
CA GLN A 79 -11.57 -7.54 -8.36
C GLN A 79 -10.80 -8.81 -7.99
N LEU A 80 -10.24 -8.88 -6.77
CA LEU A 80 -9.57 -10.09 -6.28
C LEU A 80 -10.55 -11.28 -6.20
N GLY A 81 -11.78 -11.04 -5.76
CA GLY A 81 -12.85 -12.03 -5.71
C GLY A 81 -13.26 -12.53 -7.10
N LYS A 82 -13.34 -11.64 -8.09
CA LYS A 82 -13.62 -12.01 -9.50
C LYS A 82 -12.52 -12.89 -10.11
N ILE A 83 -11.28 -12.71 -9.70
CA ILE A 83 -10.13 -13.52 -10.15
C ILE A 83 -10.13 -14.90 -9.46
N GLY A 84 -10.81 -15.05 -8.32
CA GLY A 84 -10.74 -16.27 -7.51
C GLY A 84 -9.49 -16.30 -6.64
N ALA A 85 -9.12 -15.16 -6.06
CA ALA A 85 -8.08 -15.05 -5.05
C ALA A 85 -8.68 -15.21 -3.65
N GLN A 86 -7.88 -15.77 -2.73
CA GLN A 86 -8.24 -15.79 -1.32
C GLN A 86 -7.85 -14.46 -0.70
N VAL A 87 -8.80 -13.79 -0.05
CA VAL A 87 -8.63 -12.46 0.51
C VAL A 87 -8.85 -12.50 2.01
N VAL A 88 -7.81 -12.13 2.76
CA VAL A 88 -7.88 -11.90 4.20
C VAL A 88 -8.14 -10.42 4.43
N ILE A 89 -9.23 -10.13 5.12
CA ILE A 89 -9.72 -8.79 5.41
C ILE A 89 -9.50 -8.50 6.90
N PRO A 90 -8.39 -7.85 7.26
CA PRO A 90 -8.24 -7.25 8.57
C PRO A 90 -9.22 -6.09 8.72
N TYR A 91 -10.10 -6.16 9.72
CA TYR A 91 -11.07 -5.10 10.03
C TYR A 91 -10.97 -4.64 11.49
N ARG A 92 -11.29 -3.35 11.70
CA ARG A 92 -11.32 -2.69 13.01
C ARG A 92 -12.72 -2.20 13.37
N CYS A 93 -13.51 -1.86 12.37
CA CYS A 93 -14.90 -1.44 12.49
C CYS A 93 -15.78 -2.57 13.06
N PRO A 94 -17.02 -2.28 13.48
CA PRO A 94 -17.99 -3.33 13.75
C PRO A 94 -18.15 -4.24 12.52
N GLU A 95 -18.51 -5.51 12.78
CA GLU A 95 -18.59 -6.53 11.72
C GLU A 95 -19.60 -6.17 10.62
N TYR A 96 -20.68 -5.49 11.00
CA TYR A 96 -21.71 -5.01 10.07
C TYR A 96 -21.15 -4.19 8.90
N ASP A 97 -20.14 -3.35 9.15
CA ASP A 97 -19.58 -2.47 8.14
C ASP A 97 -18.82 -3.24 7.05
N VAL A 98 -18.35 -4.45 7.33
CA VAL A 98 -17.59 -5.29 6.37
C VAL A 98 -18.40 -6.43 5.79
N ASP A 99 -19.64 -6.63 6.24
CA ASP A 99 -20.49 -7.74 5.80
C ASP A 99 -20.76 -7.74 4.29
N HIS A 100 -20.87 -6.56 3.69
CA HIS A 100 -21.07 -6.45 2.23
C HIS A 100 -19.91 -7.06 1.43
N LEU A 101 -18.70 -7.17 2.01
CA LEU A 101 -17.55 -7.79 1.36
C LEU A 101 -17.70 -9.30 1.27
N LYS A 102 -18.50 -9.95 2.14
CA LYS A 102 -18.76 -11.41 2.12
C LYS A 102 -19.28 -11.86 0.75
N LEU A 103 -20.01 -11.00 0.06
CA LEU A 103 -20.66 -11.28 -1.22
C LEU A 103 -19.71 -11.25 -2.43
N MET A 104 -18.50 -10.72 -2.27
CA MET A 104 -17.59 -10.46 -3.39
C MET A 104 -16.79 -11.69 -3.85
N GLY A 105 -16.70 -12.71 -2.99
CA GLY A 105 -15.92 -13.93 -3.25
C GLY A 105 -16.77 -15.20 -3.13
N ASP A 106 -16.24 -16.31 -3.63
CA ASP A 106 -16.84 -17.62 -3.40
C ASP A 106 -16.66 -18.06 -1.93
N LEU A 107 -17.34 -19.14 -1.55
CA LEU A 107 -17.27 -19.72 -0.21
C LEU A 107 -15.80 -20.00 0.19
N GLY A 108 -15.41 -19.53 1.38
CA GLY A 108 -14.06 -19.73 1.92
C GLY A 108 -12.95 -18.86 1.31
N GLN A 109 -13.27 -18.02 0.30
CA GLN A 109 -12.28 -17.10 -0.28
C GLN A 109 -12.09 -15.85 0.56
N ILE A 110 -13.14 -15.34 1.20
CA ILE A 110 -13.08 -14.11 2.00
C ILE A 110 -13.03 -14.47 3.49
N LEU A 111 -11.95 -14.07 4.15
CA LEU A 111 -11.69 -14.36 5.56
C LEU A 111 -11.57 -13.06 6.35
N PHE A 112 -12.37 -12.90 7.40
CA PHE A 112 -12.32 -11.73 8.27
C PHE A 112 -11.39 -11.99 9.45
N THR A 113 -10.58 -10.99 9.81
CA THR A 113 -9.73 -11.05 11.01
C THR A 113 -9.78 -9.71 11.74
N PRO A 114 -10.11 -9.67 13.04
CA PRO A 114 -10.05 -8.44 13.80
C PRO A 114 -8.59 -7.99 13.96
N PHE A 115 -8.31 -6.70 13.76
CA PHE A 115 -6.96 -6.14 13.94
C PHE A 115 -6.97 -4.74 14.56
N TYR A 116 -5.85 -4.39 15.16
CA TYR A 116 -5.57 -3.04 15.66
C TYR A 116 -4.21 -2.57 15.16
N LEU A 117 -4.12 -1.32 14.69
CA LEU A 117 -2.91 -0.79 14.07
C LEU A 117 -1.70 -0.72 15.03
N ARG A 118 -1.94 -0.51 16.34
CA ARG A 118 -0.90 -0.46 17.37
C ARG A 118 -0.47 -1.83 17.87
N ASP A 119 -1.24 -2.88 17.58
CA ASP A 119 -0.95 -4.23 18.04
C ASP A 119 -0.30 -5.06 16.93
N GLU A 120 1.01 -5.25 17.05
CA GLU A 120 1.80 -6.01 16.10
C GLU A 120 1.37 -7.49 16.01
N ALA A 121 0.91 -8.09 17.12
CA ALA A 121 0.51 -9.49 17.13
C ALA A 121 -0.73 -9.73 16.24
N SER A 122 -1.67 -8.77 16.25
CA SER A 122 -2.85 -8.81 15.39
C SER A 122 -2.50 -8.71 13.90
N ILE A 123 -1.57 -7.82 13.55
CA ILE A 123 -1.07 -7.65 12.17
C ILE A 123 -0.34 -8.92 11.71
N ARG A 124 0.52 -9.47 12.58
CA ARG A 124 1.25 -10.73 12.33
C ARG A 124 0.29 -11.90 12.10
N LYS A 125 -0.81 -11.97 12.85
CA LYS A 125 -1.86 -12.98 12.67
C LYS A 125 -2.54 -12.87 11.32
N ALA A 126 -2.89 -11.65 10.89
CA ALA A 126 -3.55 -11.41 9.61
C ALA A 126 -2.66 -11.81 8.42
N MET A 127 -1.35 -11.56 8.49
CA MET A 127 -0.42 -11.72 7.36
C MET A 127 0.16 -13.14 7.20
N LYS A 128 -0.03 -14.02 8.19
CA LYS A 128 0.73 -15.27 8.37
C LYS A 128 0.81 -16.20 7.16
N TYR A 129 -0.19 -16.18 6.29
CA TYR A 129 -0.31 -17.05 5.12
C TYR A 129 -0.40 -16.25 3.80
N SER A 130 -0.08 -14.97 3.84
CA SER A 130 -0.28 -14.06 2.72
C SER A 130 0.94 -14.02 1.80
N ASN A 131 0.66 -13.93 0.50
CA ASN A 131 1.66 -13.77 -0.57
C ASN A 131 1.77 -12.32 -0.97
N VAL A 132 0.61 -11.64 -1.03
CA VAL A 132 0.47 -10.24 -1.39
C VAL A 132 -0.15 -9.49 -0.21
N VAL A 133 0.39 -8.32 0.10
CA VAL A 133 -0.17 -7.41 1.10
C VAL A 133 -0.49 -6.09 0.42
N ILE A 134 -1.71 -5.60 0.61
CA ILE A 134 -2.15 -4.31 0.09
C ILE A 134 -2.48 -3.42 1.28
N ASN A 135 -1.79 -2.28 1.38
CA ASN A 135 -2.01 -1.30 2.42
C ASN A 135 -2.80 -0.10 1.88
N LEU A 136 -4.10 -0.07 2.20
CA LEU A 136 -5.03 1.03 1.91
C LEU A 136 -5.36 1.86 3.16
N VAL A 137 -4.60 1.68 4.25
CA VAL A 137 -4.87 2.39 5.50
C VAL A 137 -4.58 3.87 5.30
N GLY A 138 -5.59 4.69 5.57
CA GLY A 138 -5.44 6.13 5.53
C GLY A 138 -6.69 6.86 6.00
N ARG A 139 -6.48 8.07 6.52
CA ARG A 139 -7.54 9.03 6.81
C ARG A 139 -7.11 10.43 6.39
N GLU A 140 -8.07 11.22 5.92
CA GLU A 140 -7.86 12.61 5.48
C GLU A 140 -7.95 13.61 6.63
N TRP A 141 -8.45 13.18 7.79
CA TRP A 141 -8.57 14.00 9.00
C TRP A 141 -8.08 13.23 10.22
N GLU A 142 -7.61 13.98 11.21
CA GLU A 142 -7.18 13.43 12.49
C GLU A 142 -8.37 13.10 13.38
N THR A 143 -8.21 12.05 14.18
CA THR A 143 -9.17 11.68 15.23
C THR A 143 -8.50 11.88 16.58
N LYS A 144 -9.28 12.10 17.65
CA LYS A 144 -8.74 12.22 19.01
C LYS A 144 -7.76 11.12 19.42
N ASN A 145 -7.94 9.91 18.90
CA ASN A 145 -7.13 8.75 19.24
C ASN A 145 -5.95 8.50 18.28
N PHE A 146 -5.99 9.05 17.06
CA PHE A 146 -5.04 8.78 15.99
C PHE A 146 -4.71 10.06 15.22
N THR A 147 -3.45 10.44 15.26
CA THR A 147 -2.85 11.54 14.48
C THR A 147 -2.50 11.06 13.06
N PHE A 148 -2.15 11.99 12.17
CA PHE A 148 -1.68 11.63 10.83
C PHE A 148 -0.40 10.78 10.86
N ASP A 149 0.56 11.13 11.72
CA ASP A 149 1.84 10.42 11.82
C ASP A 149 1.66 8.99 12.36
N ASP A 150 0.74 8.79 13.32
CA ASP A 150 0.41 7.46 13.85
C ASP A 150 -0.11 6.51 12.75
N VAL A 151 -0.94 7.04 11.85
CA VAL A 151 -1.63 6.23 10.83
C VAL A 151 -0.74 6.02 9.61
N HIS A 152 -0.20 7.10 9.05
CA HIS A 152 0.50 7.07 7.76
C HIS A 152 1.97 6.70 7.89
N VAL A 153 2.63 7.05 9.01
CA VAL A 153 4.05 6.74 9.22
C VAL A 153 4.18 5.47 10.06
N ALA A 154 3.85 5.53 11.35
CA ALA A 154 4.05 4.41 12.26
C ALA A 154 3.24 3.17 11.84
N GLY A 155 1.98 3.35 11.44
CA GLY A 155 1.15 2.27 10.94
C GLY A 155 1.69 1.58 9.68
N ALA A 156 2.19 2.37 8.72
CA ALA A 156 2.76 1.83 7.48
C ALA A 156 4.11 1.15 7.73
N GLU A 157 4.94 1.73 8.61
CA GLU A 157 6.20 1.17 9.06
C GLU A 157 6.03 -0.21 9.70
N LEU A 158 5.07 -0.34 10.63
CA LEU A 158 4.76 -1.60 11.29
C LEU A 158 4.32 -2.68 10.29
N ILE A 159 3.46 -2.32 9.33
CA ILE A 159 3.01 -3.26 8.29
C ILE A 159 4.18 -3.70 7.41
N ALA A 160 5.05 -2.77 7.00
CA ALA A 160 6.22 -3.07 6.16
C ALA A 160 7.22 -3.98 6.88
N ARG A 161 7.50 -3.68 8.16
CA ARG A 161 8.37 -4.50 9.02
C ARG A 161 7.83 -5.92 9.17
N VAL A 162 6.55 -6.07 9.50
CA VAL A 162 5.91 -7.40 9.63
C VAL A 162 5.86 -8.13 8.28
N ALA A 163 5.69 -7.41 7.17
CA ALA A 163 5.73 -8.00 5.82
C ALA A 163 7.11 -8.59 5.49
N ALA A 164 8.18 -7.85 5.84
CA ALA A 164 9.55 -8.30 5.66
C ALA A 164 9.85 -9.54 6.50
N GLU A 165 9.44 -9.55 7.78
CA GLU A 165 9.62 -10.71 8.66
C GLU A 165 8.91 -11.97 8.16
N GLN A 166 7.71 -11.81 7.59
CA GLN A 166 6.90 -12.90 7.06
C GLN A 166 7.23 -13.29 5.62
N ARG A 167 8.19 -12.59 5.00
CA ARG A 167 8.66 -12.82 3.63
C ARG A 167 7.47 -12.86 2.66
N VAL A 168 6.72 -11.78 2.65
CA VAL A 168 5.65 -11.53 1.67
C VAL A 168 6.31 -11.26 0.32
N GLU A 169 5.75 -11.79 -0.76
CA GLU A 169 6.34 -11.65 -2.11
C GLU A 169 6.17 -10.22 -2.64
N LYS A 170 4.99 -9.63 -2.42
CA LYS A 170 4.67 -8.28 -2.90
C LYS A 170 3.94 -7.49 -1.84
N LEU A 171 4.48 -6.33 -1.50
CA LEU A 171 3.82 -5.31 -0.70
C LEU A 171 3.41 -4.15 -1.61
N ILE A 172 2.12 -3.84 -1.65
CA ILE A 172 1.55 -2.71 -2.37
C ILE A 172 1.13 -1.68 -1.33
N HIS A 173 1.73 -0.49 -1.38
CA HIS A 173 1.40 0.62 -0.49
C HIS A 173 0.72 1.73 -1.29
N LEU A 174 -0.42 2.21 -0.77
CA LEU A 174 -1.16 3.31 -1.38
C LEU A 174 -0.88 4.64 -0.69
N SER A 175 -0.30 5.54 -1.48
CA SER A 175 0.05 6.90 -1.12
C SER A 175 -0.82 7.89 -1.90
N ALA A 176 -0.32 9.11 -2.12
CA ALA A 176 -0.97 10.18 -2.85
C ALA A 176 0.01 10.82 -3.84
N ILE A 177 -0.49 11.30 -4.97
CA ILE A 177 0.32 11.94 -6.03
C ILE A 177 1.23 13.07 -5.53
N ASN A 178 0.75 13.89 -4.60
CA ASN A 178 1.50 15.05 -4.11
C ASN A 178 2.46 14.71 -2.95
N ALA A 179 2.66 13.44 -2.60
CA ALA A 179 3.41 13.05 -1.41
C ALA A 179 4.91 13.41 -1.46
N SER A 180 5.53 13.43 -2.66
CA SER A 180 6.96 13.76 -2.83
C SER A 180 7.26 15.24 -2.65
N ASP A 181 6.42 16.10 -3.23
CA ASP A 181 6.61 17.54 -3.24
C ASP A 181 5.42 18.22 -2.55
N PRO A 182 5.45 18.32 -1.21
CA PRO A 182 4.37 18.92 -0.45
C PRO A 182 4.34 20.43 -0.73
N GLN A 183 3.53 20.81 -1.71
CA GLN A 183 3.40 22.20 -2.12
C GLN A 183 2.67 23.00 -1.03
N TYR A 184 3.15 24.21 -0.79
CA TYR A 184 2.53 25.14 0.15
C TYR A 184 1.15 25.53 -0.36
N THR A 185 0.14 25.31 0.47
CA THR A 185 -1.22 25.81 0.22
C THR A 185 -1.37 27.22 0.80
N LEU A 186 -2.52 27.84 0.54
CA LEU A 186 -3.20 28.93 1.26
C LEU A 186 -2.43 29.68 2.38
N TRP A 187 -1.86 28.99 3.36
CA TRP A 187 -1.22 29.57 4.55
C TRP A 187 0.30 29.36 4.62
N ASN A 188 0.98 29.22 3.46
CA ASN A 188 2.41 28.90 3.36
C ASN A 188 2.82 27.62 4.11
N LYS A 189 1.87 26.71 4.32
CA LYS A 189 2.09 25.41 4.95
C LYS A 189 1.61 24.31 4.02
N ALA A 190 2.39 23.25 3.96
CA ALA A 190 1.99 22.03 3.30
C ALA A 190 0.87 21.33 4.08
N SER A 191 0.02 20.59 3.38
CA SER A 191 -0.97 19.73 4.01
C SER A 191 -0.28 18.64 4.83
N GLN A 192 -0.62 18.53 6.11
CA GLN A 192 -0.06 17.50 7.00
C GLN A 192 -0.34 16.09 6.48
N PHE A 193 -1.50 15.87 5.84
CA PHE A 193 -1.85 14.61 5.20
C PHE A 193 -0.83 14.22 4.11
N THR A 194 -0.45 15.15 3.25
CA THR A 194 0.50 14.92 2.16
C THR A 194 1.92 14.69 2.68
N VAL A 195 2.34 15.49 3.67
CA VAL A 195 3.66 15.35 4.31
C VAL A 195 3.80 14.00 5.02
N SER A 196 2.78 13.58 5.77
CA SER A 196 2.79 12.31 6.50
C SER A 196 2.76 11.10 5.55
N LYS A 197 2.05 11.18 4.42
CA LYS A 197 2.13 10.16 3.35
C LYS A 197 3.53 10.07 2.75
N GLY A 198 4.19 11.20 2.47
CA GLY A 198 5.58 11.22 1.98
C GLY A 198 6.58 10.57 2.97
N LYS A 199 6.44 10.87 4.26
CA LYS A 199 7.22 10.19 5.31
C LYS A 199 6.90 8.68 5.40
N GLY A 200 5.63 8.32 5.25
CA GLY A 200 5.18 6.93 5.24
C GLY A 200 5.76 6.13 4.08
N GLU A 201 5.85 6.72 2.89
CA GLU A 201 6.51 6.08 1.73
C GLU A 201 7.99 5.77 2.01
N GLN A 202 8.72 6.72 2.61
CA GLN A 202 10.12 6.53 2.99
C GLN A 202 10.25 5.39 4.00
N ALA A 203 9.45 5.41 5.06
CA ALA A 203 9.45 4.35 6.08
C ALA A 203 9.13 2.96 5.50
N VAL A 204 8.16 2.86 4.57
CA VAL A 204 7.85 1.60 3.89
C VAL A 204 9.03 1.14 3.03
N ARG A 205 9.69 2.07 2.32
CA ARG A 205 10.83 1.77 1.46
C ARG A 205 12.07 1.32 2.25
N ASP A 206 12.27 1.87 3.44
CA ASP A 206 13.39 1.53 4.33
C ASP A 206 13.29 0.09 4.85
N HIS A 207 12.08 -0.35 5.22
CA HIS A 207 11.85 -1.71 5.73
C HIS A 207 11.61 -2.75 4.63
N PHE A 208 10.97 -2.35 3.52
CA PHE A 208 10.65 -3.23 2.40
C PHE A 208 11.02 -2.54 1.07
N PRO A 209 12.28 -2.66 0.60
CA PRO A 209 12.77 -1.92 -0.56
C PRO A 209 12.08 -2.34 -1.87
N GLU A 210 11.57 -3.56 -1.93
CA GLU A 210 10.86 -4.13 -3.08
C GLU A 210 9.38 -3.71 -3.14
N ALA A 211 8.95 -2.78 -2.28
CA ALA A 211 7.55 -2.36 -2.19
C ALA A 211 7.13 -1.60 -3.45
N VAL A 212 5.93 -1.92 -3.92
CA VAL A 212 5.25 -1.17 -4.98
C VAL A 212 4.46 -0.05 -4.32
N ILE A 213 4.83 1.20 -4.59
CA ILE A 213 4.14 2.37 -4.06
C ILE A 213 3.27 2.94 -5.18
N MET A 214 1.95 2.91 -4.99
CA MET A 214 0.99 3.53 -5.89
C MET A 214 0.66 4.94 -5.41
N ARG A 215 0.74 5.91 -6.32
CA ARG A 215 0.47 7.32 -6.07
C ARG A 215 -0.71 7.81 -6.93
N PRO A 216 -1.94 7.40 -6.62
CA PRO A 216 -3.10 7.91 -7.33
C PRO A 216 -3.29 9.40 -7.06
N SER A 217 -3.97 10.05 -8.00
CA SER A 217 -4.55 11.37 -7.80
C SER A 217 -5.88 11.28 -7.02
N ASP A 218 -6.63 12.38 -6.97
CA ASP A 218 -7.94 12.39 -6.33
C ASP A 218 -8.88 11.40 -7.06
N MET A 219 -9.39 10.40 -6.34
CA MET A 219 -10.27 9.36 -6.91
C MET A 219 -11.73 9.81 -6.91
N TRP A 220 -12.49 9.42 -7.93
CA TRP A 220 -13.92 9.74 -8.04
C TRP A 220 -14.79 8.56 -8.47
N GLY A 221 -15.98 8.51 -7.86
CA GLY A 221 -17.10 7.63 -8.21
C GLY A 221 -18.06 7.49 -7.03
N ASP A 222 -18.83 6.41 -6.97
CA ASP A 222 -20.13 6.39 -6.28
C ASP A 222 -20.06 6.80 -4.80
N GLU A 223 -19.02 6.34 -4.11
CA GLU A 223 -18.86 6.47 -2.65
C GLU A 223 -17.65 7.35 -2.29
N ASP A 224 -17.21 8.17 -3.24
CA ASP A 224 -16.05 9.01 -3.09
C ASP A 224 -16.26 10.10 -2.02
N ARG A 225 -15.15 10.74 -1.65
CA ARG A 225 -15.17 11.97 -0.84
C ARG A 225 -14.75 13.20 -1.62
N TYR A 226 -14.50 13.05 -2.92
CA TYR A 226 -14.09 14.14 -3.78
C TYR A 226 -15.32 14.82 -4.39
N LEU A 227 -16.02 14.16 -5.32
CA LEU A 227 -17.20 14.71 -5.97
C LEU A 227 -18.39 14.81 -5.03
N ASN A 228 -18.64 13.80 -4.20
CA ASN A 228 -19.71 13.82 -3.20
C ASN A 228 -19.53 14.98 -2.21
N TYR A 229 -18.29 15.39 -1.94
CA TYR A 229 -18.01 16.56 -1.11
C TYR A 229 -18.37 17.89 -1.81
N TYR A 230 -18.17 18.00 -3.13
CA TYR A 230 -18.64 19.16 -3.92
C TYR A 230 -20.17 19.14 -4.15
N ALA A 231 -20.77 17.95 -4.24
CA ALA A 231 -22.21 17.78 -4.41
C ALA A 231 -22.98 18.00 -3.10
N SER A 232 -22.33 17.80 -1.95
CA SER A 232 -22.93 17.91 -0.63
C SER A 232 -23.59 19.27 -0.40
N HIS A 233 -24.79 19.24 0.19
CA HIS A 233 -25.56 20.43 0.53
C HIS A 233 -24.78 21.38 1.44
N TYR A 234 -23.92 20.86 2.32
CA TYR A 234 -23.08 21.68 3.21
C TYR A 234 -22.13 22.62 2.44
N ARG A 235 -21.74 22.27 1.22
CA ARG A 235 -20.83 23.06 0.40
C ARG A 235 -21.55 23.93 -0.63
N ARG A 236 -22.77 23.55 -0.99
CA ARG A 236 -23.64 24.33 -1.87
C ARG A 236 -24.37 25.38 -1.05
N HIS A 237 -23.84 26.60 -1.03
CA HIS A 237 -24.57 27.76 -0.50
C HIS A 237 -25.57 28.23 -1.56
N PHE A 238 -26.79 27.69 -1.47
CA PHE A 238 -27.86 27.87 -2.47
C PHE A 238 -27.38 27.48 -3.88
N ASN A 239 -27.22 28.48 -4.76
CA ASN A 239 -26.81 28.30 -6.15
C ASN A 239 -25.32 28.63 -6.39
N SER A 240 -24.52 28.74 -5.33
CA SER A 240 -23.09 29.03 -5.43
C SER A 240 -22.25 28.08 -4.57
N PHE A 241 -21.01 27.84 -4.99
CA PHE A 241 -20.04 27.03 -4.25
C PHE A 241 -18.72 27.81 -4.15
N PRO A 242 -18.16 27.96 -2.93
CA PRO A 242 -16.89 28.66 -2.77
C PRO A 242 -15.74 27.81 -3.31
N LEU A 243 -15.01 28.35 -4.29
CA LEU A 243 -13.75 27.80 -4.78
C LEU A 243 -12.60 28.73 -4.45
N TRP A 244 -11.46 28.13 -4.08
CA TRP A 244 -10.21 28.86 -3.96
C TRP A 244 -9.82 29.50 -5.29
N GLN A 245 -9.63 30.83 -5.30
CA GLN A 245 -9.23 31.60 -6.50
C GLN A 245 -10.08 31.25 -7.74
N LYS A 246 -11.39 31.03 -7.55
CA LYS A 246 -12.34 30.62 -8.62
C LYS A 246 -11.98 29.32 -9.35
N GLY A 247 -11.02 28.55 -8.84
CA GLY A 247 -10.51 27.32 -9.48
C GLY A 247 -9.49 27.56 -10.60
N GLU A 248 -9.10 28.80 -10.90
CA GLU A 248 -8.22 29.10 -12.05
C GLU A 248 -6.78 28.61 -11.85
N ASN A 249 -6.28 28.64 -10.61
CA ASN A 249 -4.90 28.29 -10.27
C ASN A 249 -4.74 26.83 -9.79
N THR A 250 -5.83 26.06 -9.74
CA THR A 250 -5.81 24.68 -9.22
C THR A 250 -6.18 23.73 -10.34
N ILE A 251 -5.20 22.98 -10.84
CA ILE A 251 -5.43 21.89 -11.79
C ILE A 251 -5.52 20.59 -11.00
N LYS A 252 -6.58 19.82 -11.24
CA LYS A 252 -6.79 18.50 -10.67
C LYS A 252 -7.05 17.53 -11.81
N GLN A 253 -6.41 16.37 -11.74
CA GLN A 253 -6.69 15.25 -12.64
C GLN A 253 -7.32 14.14 -11.80
N PRO A 254 -8.65 14.08 -11.71
CA PRO A 254 -9.29 12.99 -11.01
C PRO A 254 -9.16 11.69 -11.81
N VAL A 255 -9.01 10.56 -11.11
CA VAL A 255 -8.96 9.23 -11.72
C VAL A 255 -10.16 8.43 -11.23
N ASP A 256 -10.81 7.73 -12.16
CA ASP A 256 -11.97 6.88 -11.84
C ASP A 256 -11.49 5.62 -11.08
N GLU A 257 -12.16 5.27 -9.98
CA GLU A 257 -11.91 3.99 -9.31
C GLU A 257 -12.70 2.81 -9.89
N ALA A 258 -13.82 3.07 -10.56
CA ALA A 258 -14.75 2.05 -11.04
C ALA A 258 -14.28 1.43 -12.36
N SER A 259 -13.69 2.23 -13.26
CA SER A 259 -12.93 1.72 -14.38
C SER A 259 -11.58 1.21 -13.89
N SER A 260 -11.31 -0.08 -14.14
CA SER A 260 -10.00 -0.75 -14.27
C SER A 260 -8.71 -0.02 -13.88
N ASP A 261 -8.52 1.22 -14.28
CA ASP A 261 -7.27 1.95 -14.45
C ASP A 261 -6.31 1.91 -13.26
N ILE A 262 -6.74 2.16 -12.02
CA ILE A 262 -5.82 2.07 -10.86
C ILE A 262 -5.46 0.60 -10.56
N LEU A 263 -6.42 -0.31 -10.73
CA LEU A 263 -6.28 -1.73 -10.40
C LEU A 263 -5.57 -2.53 -11.50
N THR A 264 -5.67 -2.09 -12.75
CA THR A 264 -4.99 -2.64 -13.93
C THR A 264 -3.68 -1.93 -14.23
N GLY A 265 -3.34 -0.85 -13.51
CA GLY A 265 -2.07 -0.14 -13.64
C GLY A 265 -1.99 0.73 -14.90
N CYS A 266 -2.95 1.62 -15.09
CA CYS A 266 -2.91 2.61 -16.15
C CYS A 266 -1.67 3.52 -15.97
N PRO A 267 -0.87 3.75 -17.02
CA PRO A 267 0.28 4.66 -16.95
C PRO A 267 -0.17 6.07 -16.54
N THR A 268 0.52 6.69 -15.59
CA THR A 268 0.28 8.10 -15.22
C THR A 268 0.68 9.01 -16.38
N LEU A 269 0.25 10.28 -16.40
CA LEU A 269 0.56 11.24 -17.47
C LEU A 269 2.08 11.43 -17.72
N GLU A 270 2.91 11.17 -16.71
CA GLU A 270 4.37 11.18 -16.81
C GLU A 270 4.90 10.08 -17.75
N ASP A 271 4.22 8.93 -17.81
CA ASP A 271 4.49 7.82 -18.74
C ASP A 271 3.86 8.06 -20.13
N LEU A 272 2.81 8.88 -20.22
CA LEU A 272 2.10 9.22 -21.48
C LEU A 272 2.64 10.48 -22.18
N GLY A 273 3.55 11.23 -21.56
CA GLY A 273 4.18 12.42 -22.15
C GLY A 273 3.23 13.60 -22.42
N VAL A 274 2.01 13.58 -21.87
CA VAL A 274 1.00 14.63 -22.08
C VAL A 274 1.14 15.68 -20.97
N LYS A 275 1.58 16.88 -21.33
CA LYS A 275 1.64 18.03 -20.42
C LYS A 275 0.21 18.51 -20.12
N PRO A 276 -0.18 18.71 -18.85
CA PRO A 276 -1.51 19.21 -18.53
C PRO A 276 -1.66 20.64 -19.06
N ALA A 277 -2.47 20.80 -20.11
CA ALA A 277 -2.85 22.11 -20.62
C ALA A 277 -3.98 22.67 -19.74
N PRO A 278 -3.97 23.97 -19.41
CA PRO A 278 -5.12 24.60 -18.75
C PRO A 278 -6.37 24.47 -19.64
N LEU A 279 -7.52 24.23 -19.01
CA LEU A 279 -8.83 24.15 -19.68
C LEU A 279 -9.01 25.31 -20.66
N GLU A 280 -9.35 24.99 -21.91
CA GLU A 280 -9.59 26.01 -22.93
C GLU A 280 -10.67 27.00 -22.47
N PRO A 281 -10.55 28.29 -22.85
CA PRO A 281 -11.55 29.30 -22.51
C PRO A 281 -12.95 28.95 -23.03
N ALA A 282 -13.10 28.05 -24.01
CA ALA A 282 -14.38 27.52 -24.49
C ALA A 282 -15.13 26.66 -23.43
N ALA A 283 -14.41 25.92 -22.58
CA ALA A 283 -15.02 25.16 -21.49
C ALA A 283 -15.57 26.05 -20.36
N ARG A 284 -15.13 27.33 -20.29
CA ARG A 284 -15.65 28.32 -19.34
C ARG A 284 -17.11 28.69 -19.59
N TYR A 285 -17.62 28.49 -20.81
CA TYR A 285 -19.00 28.83 -21.15
C TYR A 285 -20.02 27.81 -20.63
N LEU A 286 -19.63 26.54 -20.46
CA LEU A 286 -20.50 25.48 -19.90
C LEU A 286 -20.71 25.61 -18.37
N LEU A 287 -19.84 26.34 -17.68
CA LEU A 287 -19.93 26.62 -16.24
C LEU A 287 -20.53 27.99 -15.90
N LYS A 288 -20.89 28.81 -16.91
CA LYS A 288 -21.80 29.93 -16.67
C LYS A 288 -23.17 29.35 -16.37
N VAL A 289 -23.70 29.70 -15.20
CA VAL A 289 -25.07 29.42 -14.77
C VAL A 289 -26.02 29.58 -15.95
N HIS A 290 -26.78 28.53 -16.27
CA HIS A 290 -27.96 28.61 -17.15
C HIS A 290 -28.98 29.54 -16.49
N ARG A 291 -28.76 30.86 -16.59
CA ARG A 291 -29.70 31.89 -16.12
C ARG A 291 -29.96 33.02 -17.11
N ASP A 292 -29.39 32.93 -18.31
CA ASP A 292 -29.63 33.89 -19.38
C ASP A 292 -30.38 33.19 -20.53
N SER A 293 -31.61 32.76 -20.28
CA SER A 293 -32.61 32.49 -21.32
C SER A 293 -33.76 33.48 -21.10
N PRO A 294 -33.92 34.50 -21.96
CA PRO A 294 -34.99 35.50 -21.83
C PRO A 294 -36.30 34.92 -22.41
N GLU A 295 -36.99 34.06 -21.66
CA GLU A 295 -38.28 33.48 -22.12
C GLU A 295 -39.38 33.45 -21.06
N TYR A 296 -39.30 34.24 -19.98
CA TYR A 296 -40.43 34.35 -19.05
C TYR A 296 -40.60 35.78 -18.50
N GLU A 297 -41.15 36.65 -19.35
CA GLU A 297 -41.94 37.82 -18.94
C GLU A 297 -43.27 37.73 -19.69
N ASP A 298 -44.33 37.34 -18.98
CA ASP A 298 -45.74 37.70 -19.27
C ASP A 298 -46.64 37.13 -18.16
N SER A 299 -46.77 37.88 -17.07
CA SER A 299 -47.96 38.02 -16.19
C SER A 299 -47.63 38.75 -14.90
#